data_AF-A0A7V1NPF6-F1
#
_entry.id   AF-A0A7V1NPF6-F1
#
_cell.length_a   1.000
_cell.length_b   1.000
_cell.length_c   1.000
_cell.angle_alpha   90.00
_cell.angle_beta   90.00
_cell.angle_gamma   90.00
#
_symmetry.space_group_name_H-M   'P 1'
#
loop_
_entity.id
_entity.type
_entity.pdbx_description
1 polymer ?
#
loop_
_entity_poly.entity_id
_entity_poly.type
_entity_poly.pdbx_seq_one_letter_code
_entity_poly.pdbx_strand_id
1 'polypeptide(L)'
;MGNERKICDYNILNVTGHEKPVEFLKNSFHRGRMPSGLLFHGRHNIGKRFVATAFAASVLCEDYALYERRSDAAFSSSDDHADAVGGGLNFCGKCPSCIGVLNGTSQNLMLVEPSGSSIKIDNIHKIGSFLSLTPYYQGYRFIIIDEASTMTTAAANAL
;
A
#
# COMPACT_ATOMS: atom_id res chain seq x y z
N MET A 1 -7.81 -35.80 -0.96
CA MET A 1 -7.96 -34.78 -2.02
C MET A 1 -8.53 -33.54 -1.34
N GLY A 2 -7.83 -32.43 -1.18
CA GLY A 2 -6.91 -31.80 -2.13
C GLY A 2 -7.46 -30.40 -2.39
N ASN A 3 -7.58 -29.58 -1.34
CA ASN A 3 -8.29 -28.31 -1.40
C ASN A 3 -7.40 -27.24 -2.04
N GLU A 4 -7.52 -27.12 -3.36
CA GLU A 4 -6.85 -26.10 -4.18
C GLU A 4 -7.37 -24.70 -3.83
N ARG A 5 -6.76 -24.11 -2.79
CA ARG A 5 -7.07 -22.76 -2.31
C ARG A 5 -6.66 -21.74 -3.38
N LYS A 6 -7.60 -21.40 -4.25
CA LYS A 6 -7.49 -20.32 -5.25
C LYS A 6 -6.80 -19.08 -4.66
N ILE A 7 -5.91 -18.49 -5.45
CA ILE A 7 -5.02 -17.40 -5.06
C ILE A 7 -5.50 -16.11 -5.74
N CYS A 8 -5.63 -15.04 -4.95
CA CYS A 8 -5.66 -13.61 -5.30
C CYS A 8 -6.65 -13.11 -6.38
N ASP A 9 -7.68 -12.38 -5.95
CA ASP A 9 -8.54 -11.53 -6.81
C ASP A 9 -8.33 -10.01 -6.60
N TYR A 10 -7.31 -9.61 -5.84
CA TYR A 10 -7.02 -8.21 -5.52
C TYR A 10 -5.66 -7.75 -6.09
N ASN A 11 -5.70 -7.38 -7.37
CA ASN A 11 -4.58 -6.81 -8.12
C ASN A 11 -4.71 -5.29 -8.19
N ILE A 12 -3.68 -4.52 -7.84
CA ILE A 12 -3.71 -3.05 -7.98
C ILE A 12 -3.81 -2.59 -9.44
N LEU A 13 -3.45 -3.44 -10.41
CA LEU A 13 -3.62 -3.18 -11.84
C LEU A 13 -5.10 -3.18 -12.26
N ASN A 14 -6.02 -3.65 -11.41
CA ASN A 14 -7.45 -3.48 -11.60
C ASN A 14 -7.93 -2.05 -11.25
N VAL A 15 -7.04 -1.16 -10.77
CA VAL A 15 -7.34 0.28 -10.69
C VAL A 15 -7.31 0.86 -12.10
N THR A 16 -8.49 0.99 -12.71
CA THR A 16 -8.64 1.59 -14.03
C THR A 16 -8.30 3.09 -14.04
N GLY A 17 -7.55 3.53 -15.05
CA GLY A 17 -7.18 4.94 -15.26
C GLY A 17 -6.01 5.45 -14.41
N HIS A 18 -5.34 4.59 -13.64
CA HIS A 18 -4.16 4.94 -12.81
C HIS A 18 -2.91 4.15 -13.19
N GLU A 19 -2.82 3.67 -14.43
CA GLU A 19 -1.78 2.75 -14.89
C GLU A 19 -0.37 3.33 -14.68
N LYS A 20 -0.15 4.61 -15.06
CA LYS A 20 1.13 5.30 -14.89
C LYS A 20 1.52 5.53 -13.42
N PRO A 21 0.65 6.07 -12.53
CA PRO A 21 0.91 6.10 -11.09
C PRO A 21 1.24 4.73 -10.49
N VAL A 22 0.48 3.69 -10.85
CA VAL A 22 0.68 2.33 -10.34
C VAL A 22 2.02 1.74 -10.81
N GLU A 23 2.38 1.96 -12.07
CA GLU A 23 3.69 1.56 -12.62
C GLU A 23 4.85 2.30 -11.92
N PHE A 24 4.70 3.59 -11.65
CA PHE A 24 5.69 4.36 -10.88
C PHE A 24 5.87 3.77 -9.47
N LEU A 25 4.78 3.51 -8.74
CA LEU A 25 4.83 2.90 -7.41
C LEU A 25 5.49 1.52 -7.42
N LYS A 26 5.14 0.68 -8.41
CA LYS A 26 5.75 -0.63 -8.65
C LYS A 26 7.26 -0.50 -8.83
N ASN A 27 7.70 0.40 -9.72
CA ASN A 27 9.10 0.59 -10.04
C ASN A 27 9.90 1.19 -8.87
N SER A 28 9.32 2.10 -8.09
CA SER A 28 9.95 2.66 -6.88
C SER A 28 10.18 1.59 -5.81
N PHE A 29 9.20 0.72 -5.60
CA PHE A 29 9.29 -0.38 -4.63
C PHE A 29 10.37 -1.40 -5.02
N HIS A 30 10.28 -1.99 -6.23
CA HIS A 30 11.22 -3.02 -6.70
C HIS A 30 12.68 -2.56 -6.79
N ARG A 31 12.93 -1.25 -6.88
CA ARG A 31 14.28 -0.66 -6.91
C ARG A 31 14.85 -0.36 -5.52
N GLY A 32 14.13 -0.68 -4.44
CA GLY A 32 14.51 -0.35 -3.06
C GLY A 32 14.61 1.16 -2.81
N ARG A 33 13.97 1.99 -3.65
CA ARG A 33 14.05 3.47 -3.61
C ARG A 33 12.66 4.05 -3.40
N MET A 34 12.03 3.65 -2.30
CA MET A 34 10.71 4.14 -1.91
C MET A 34 10.81 5.61 -1.44
N PRO A 35 10.07 6.56 -2.05
CA PRO A 35 10.01 7.93 -1.55
C PRO A 35 9.38 7.98 -0.15
N SER A 36 9.90 8.86 0.72
CA SER A 36 9.35 9.06 2.08
C SER A 36 7.99 9.78 2.09
N GLY A 37 7.65 10.50 1.01
CA GLY A 37 6.37 11.19 0.85
C GLY A 37 5.90 11.14 -0.60
N LEU A 38 4.58 10.99 -0.79
CA LEU A 38 3.92 10.91 -2.09
C LEU A 38 2.61 11.71 -2.04
N LEU A 39 2.41 12.58 -3.04
CA LEU A 39 1.21 13.41 -3.14
C LEU A 39 0.34 12.97 -4.32
N PHE A 40 -0.82 12.38 -4.03
CA PHE A 40 -1.84 12.09 -5.03
C PHE A 40 -2.73 13.31 -5.23
N HIS A 41 -2.57 14.01 -6.36
CA HIS A 41 -3.41 15.16 -6.74
C HIS A 41 -4.35 14.83 -7.90
N GLY A 42 -5.40 15.63 -8.07
CA GLY A 42 -6.44 15.43 -9.11
C GLY A 42 -7.85 15.55 -8.54
N ARG A 43 -8.86 15.39 -9.41
CA ARG A 43 -10.29 15.56 -9.07
C ARG A 43 -10.69 14.73 -7.84
N HIS A 44 -11.67 15.20 -7.08
CA HIS A 44 -12.27 14.39 -6.00
C HIS A 44 -12.89 13.11 -6.59
N ASN A 45 -12.95 12.05 -5.77
CA ASN A 45 -13.54 10.75 -6.11
C ASN A 45 -12.91 9.97 -7.28
N ILE A 46 -11.77 10.38 -7.86
CA ILE A 46 -11.06 9.61 -8.88
C ILE A 46 -10.34 8.34 -8.34
N GLY A 47 -10.51 7.98 -7.06
CA GLY A 47 -9.88 6.80 -6.46
C GLY A 47 -8.46 7.00 -5.88
N LYS A 48 -8.02 8.25 -5.65
CA LYS A 48 -6.68 8.58 -5.10
C LYS A 48 -6.32 7.78 -3.84
N ARG A 49 -7.23 7.77 -2.84
CA ARG A 49 -7.10 6.98 -1.62
C ARG A 49 -7.07 5.47 -1.89
N PHE A 50 -7.90 4.98 -2.83
CA PHE A 50 -7.93 3.56 -3.17
C PHE A 50 -6.59 3.07 -3.72
N VAL A 51 -5.93 3.84 -4.60
CA VAL A 51 -4.55 3.55 -5.06
C VAL A 51 -3.57 3.48 -3.89
N ALA A 52 -3.58 4.48 -3.01
CA ALA A 52 -2.69 4.52 -1.85
C ALA A 52 -2.90 3.34 -0.89
N THR A 53 -4.17 3.00 -0.58
CA THR A 53 -4.51 1.87 0.29
C THR A 53 -4.18 0.53 -0.36
N ALA A 54 -4.45 0.34 -1.66
CA ALA A 54 -4.12 -0.88 -2.38
C ALA A 54 -2.60 -1.09 -2.50
N PHE A 55 -1.84 0.00 -2.68
CA PHE A 55 -0.38 -0.04 -2.66
C PHE A 55 0.14 -0.46 -1.28
N ALA A 56 -0.34 0.18 -0.20
CA ALA A 56 0.02 -0.19 1.16
C ALA A 56 -0.36 -1.66 1.48
N ALA A 57 -1.54 -2.12 1.04
CA ALA A 57 -1.98 -3.52 1.19
C ALA A 57 -1.04 -4.50 0.48
N SER A 58 -0.55 -4.15 -0.72
CA SER A 58 0.39 -4.97 -1.50
C SER A 58 1.74 -5.08 -0.81
N VAL A 59 2.30 -3.97 -0.37
CA VAL A 59 3.61 -3.94 0.33
C VAL A 59 3.54 -4.61 1.70
N LEU A 60 2.41 -4.51 2.41
CA LEU A 60 2.20 -5.14 3.70
C LEU A 60 1.71 -6.60 3.61
N CYS A 61 1.54 -7.17 2.41
CA CYS A 61 1.03 -8.52 2.25
C CYS A 61 2.09 -9.58 2.62
N GLU A 62 1.75 -10.44 3.59
CA GLU A 62 2.64 -11.54 4.03
C GLU A 62 2.99 -12.50 2.90
N ASP A 63 2.04 -12.78 2.00
CA ASP A 63 2.25 -13.65 0.83
C ASP A 63 3.19 -12.99 -0.21
N TYR A 64 3.28 -11.66 -0.25
CA TYR A 64 4.10 -10.91 -1.21
C TYR A 64 5.60 -10.92 -0.83
N ALA A 65 5.91 -10.91 0.48
CA ALA A 65 7.29 -11.02 1.01
C ALA A 65 8.00 -12.37 0.72
N LEU A 66 7.31 -13.31 0.08
CA LEU A 66 7.85 -14.58 -0.41
C LEU A 66 8.21 -14.55 -1.91
N TYR A 67 7.74 -13.55 -2.67
CA TYR A 67 7.98 -13.44 -4.12
C TYR A 67 9.37 -12.87 -4.44
N GLU A 68 9.80 -11.79 -3.75
CA GLU A 68 11.11 -11.16 -4.00
C GLU A 68 12.29 -12.12 -3.75
N ARG A 69 12.16 -13.07 -2.82
CA ARG A 69 13.21 -14.09 -2.57
C ARG A 69 13.34 -15.17 -3.64
N ARG A 70 12.53 -15.13 -4.70
CA ARG A 70 12.65 -16.03 -5.87
C ARG A 70 13.13 -15.32 -7.15
N SER A 71 13.08 -13.99 -7.21
CA SER A 71 13.48 -13.24 -8.42
C SER A 71 14.99 -13.22 -8.73
N ASP A 72 15.84 -13.61 -7.77
CA ASP A 72 17.28 -13.79 -8.01
C ASP A 72 17.59 -15.10 -8.78
N ALA A 73 16.63 -16.02 -8.87
CA ALA A 73 16.73 -17.22 -9.70
C ALA A 73 16.24 -16.92 -11.14
N ALA A 74 17.15 -16.45 -11.98
CA ALA A 74 16.99 -16.60 -13.42
C ALA A 74 16.88 -18.10 -13.79
N PHE A 75 16.11 -18.44 -14.84
CA PHE A 75 15.86 -19.82 -15.35
C PHE A 75 14.88 -20.64 -14.47
N SER A 76 13.87 -21.39 -14.95
CA SER A 76 13.25 -21.62 -16.28
C SER A 76 11.72 -21.87 -16.06
N SER A 77 10.87 -22.37 -16.96
CA SER A 77 10.95 -22.90 -18.34
C SER A 77 9.58 -22.77 -19.03
N SER A 78 9.47 -23.16 -20.31
CA SER A 78 8.22 -23.33 -21.06
C SER A 78 7.40 -24.53 -20.58
N ASP A 79 6.20 -24.30 -20.01
CA ASP A 79 5.07 -25.23 -20.00
C ASP A 79 3.76 -24.44 -19.77
N ASP A 80 2.66 -24.87 -20.41
CA ASP A 80 1.47 -24.05 -20.72
C ASP A 80 0.48 -23.78 -19.57
N HIS A 81 0.91 -23.09 -18.51
CA HIS A 81 0.01 -22.48 -17.50
C HIS A 81 0.20 -20.96 -17.41
N ALA A 82 -0.31 -20.26 -18.43
CA ALA A 82 -0.18 -18.81 -18.62
C ALA A 82 -1.16 -17.96 -17.79
N ASP A 83 -1.33 -18.24 -16.49
CA ASP A 83 -2.03 -17.35 -15.55
C ASP A 83 -1.04 -16.34 -14.96
N ALA A 84 -0.95 -15.18 -15.63
CA ALA A 84 0.15 -14.24 -15.52
C ALA A 84 0.28 -13.50 -14.17
N VAL A 85 0.97 -14.10 -13.19
CA VAL A 85 1.51 -13.40 -12.00
C VAL A 85 2.84 -12.70 -12.35
N GLY A 86 2.77 -11.75 -13.29
CA GLY A 86 3.92 -10.98 -13.78
C GLY A 86 4.27 -9.78 -12.90
N GLY A 87 4.98 -10.01 -11.79
CA GLY A 87 5.59 -8.95 -10.96
C GLY A 87 4.63 -7.82 -10.56
N GLY A 88 3.36 -8.13 -10.29
CA GLY A 88 2.35 -7.15 -9.90
C GLY A 88 2.44 -6.81 -8.41
N LEU A 89 2.15 -5.56 -8.07
CA LEU A 89 1.81 -5.18 -6.69
C LEU A 89 0.45 -5.78 -6.36
N ASN A 90 0.46 -7.02 -5.86
CA ASN A 90 -0.73 -7.80 -5.56
C ASN A 90 -0.86 -7.98 -4.05
N PHE A 91 -2.09 -7.99 -3.54
CA PHE A 91 -2.37 -8.37 -2.15
C PHE A 91 -3.35 -9.53 -2.11
N CYS A 92 -3.15 -10.47 -1.18
CA CYS A 92 -3.91 -11.71 -1.18
C CYS A 92 -5.33 -11.57 -0.61
N GLY A 93 -5.64 -10.47 0.07
CA GLY A 93 -6.93 -10.19 0.70
C GLY A 93 -7.28 -11.08 1.91
N LYS A 94 -6.46 -12.09 2.23
CA LYS A 94 -6.77 -13.16 3.19
C LYS A 94 -5.76 -13.33 4.34
N CYS A 95 -4.56 -12.76 4.23
CA CYS A 95 -3.60 -12.78 5.34
C CYS A 95 -3.98 -11.75 6.41
N PRO A 96 -3.57 -11.93 7.69
CA PRO A 96 -3.84 -10.97 8.77
C PRO A 96 -3.52 -9.51 8.40
N SER A 97 -2.39 -9.27 7.75
CA SER A 97 -1.97 -7.92 7.33
C SER A 97 -2.89 -7.31 6.26
N CYS A 98 -3.34 -8.11 5.27
CA CYS A 98 -4.33 -7.64 4.28
C CYS A 98 -5.68 -7.32 4.93
N ILE A 99 -6.16 -8.22 5.79
CA ILE A 99 -7.44 -8.05 6.50
C ILE A 99 -7.37 -6.80 7.40
N GLY A 100 -6.26 -6.60 8.11
CA GLY A 100 -6.04 -5.42 8.93
C GLY A 100 -6.02 -4.11 8.12
N VAL A 101 -5.41 -4.11 6.92
CA VAL A 101 -5.43 -2.93 6.04
C VAL A 101 -6.83 -2.63 5.52
N LEU A 102 -7.54 -3.66 5.02
CA LEU A 102 -8.89 -3.51 4.46
C LEU A 102 -9.93 -3.08 5.51
N ASN A 103 -9.78 -3.54 6.76
CA ASN A 103 -10.66 -3.18 7.88
C ASN A 103 -10.21 -1.92 8.64
N GLY A 104 -9.10 -1.27 8.26
CA GLY A 104 -8.57 -0.09 8.96
C GLY A 104 -7.99 -0.35 10.36
N THR A 105 -7.65 -1.60 10.69
CA THR A 105 -7.11 -2.03 12.00
C THR A 105 -5.62 -2.41 11.97
N SER A 106 -4.94 -2.22 10.83
CA SER A 106 -3.51 -2.55 10.65
C SER A 106 -2.61 -1.71 11.57
N GLN A 107 -1.72 -2.38 12.30
CA GLN A 107 -0.69 -1.72 13.11
C GLN A 107 0.41 -1.04 12.28
N ASN A 108 0.47 -1.31 10.97
CA ASN A 108 1.46 -0.78 10.02
C ASN A 108 0.87 0.20 9.00
N LEU A 109 -0.43 0.53 9.08
CA LEU A 109 -1.07 1.58 8.28
C LEU A 109 -1.89 2.52 9.19
N MET A 110 -1.51 3.79 9.26
CA MET A 110 -2.32 4.84 9.89
C MET A 110 -3.08 5.63 8.81
N LEU A 111 -4.38 5.78 8.99
CA LEU A 111 -5.20 6.69 8.21
C LEU A 111 -5.44 7.96 9.02
N VAL A 112 -5.21 9.12 8.40
CA VAL A 112 -5.46 10.45 8.97
C VAL A 112 -6.50 11.15 8.10
N GLU A 113 -7.64 11.46 8.72
CA GLU A 113 -8.80 12.10 8.07
C GLU A 113 -9.16 13.42 8.78
N PRO A 114 -9.89 14.34 8.11
CA PRO A 114 -10.37 15.58 8.71
C PRO A 114 -11.29 15.33 9.91
N SER A 115 -11.05 16.02 11.02
CA SER A 115 -11.90 15.96 12.21
C SER A 115 -12.94 17.09 12.15
N GLY A 116 -13.93 16.91 11.28
CA GLY A 116 -14.85 17.95 10.84
C GLY A 116 -14.34 18.60 9.55
N SER A 117 -14.16 19.93 9.53
CA SER A 117 -13.75 20.68 8.34
C SER A 117 -12.23 20.75 8.11
N SER A 118 -11.40 20.21 9.02
CA SER A 118 -9.94 20.31 8.93
C SER A 118 -9.20 19.18 9.65
N ILE A 119 -7.97 18.93 9.22
CA ILE A 119 -7.01 18.07 9.92
C ILE A 119 -6.23 18.95 10.91
N LYS A 120 -6.38 18.66 12.20
CA LYS A 120 -5.74 19.39 13.31
C LYS A 120 -4.36 18.83 13.64
N ILE A 121 -3.50 19.66 14.25
CA ILE A 121 -2.13 19.29 14.65
C ILE A 121 -2.10 18.06 15.59
N ASP A 122 -3.12 17.87 16.43
CA ASP A 122 -3.25 16.70 17.32
C ASP A 122 -3.29 15.37 16.56
N ASN A 123 -3.74 15.35 15.31
CA ASN A 123 -3.70 14.17 14.45
C ASN A 123 -2.30 13.95 13.85
N ILE A 124 -1.53 15.02 13.64
CA ILE A 124 -0.14 14.95 13.17
C ILE A 124 0.81 14.52 14.30
N HIS A 125 0.58 14.95 15.55
CA HIS A 125 1.38 14.45 16.68
C HIS A 125 1.27 12.92 16.89
N LYS A 126 0.15 12.30 16.49
CA LYS A 126 -0.01 10.83 16.49
C LYS A 126 0.87 10.15 15.44
N ILE A 127 1.16 10.81 14.32
CA ILE A 127 2.06 10.30 13.25
C ILE A 127 3.46 10.07 13.82
N GLY A 128 4.05 11.05 14.52
CA GLY A 128 5.40 10.92 15.08
C GLY A 128 5.52 9.71 16.01
N SER A 129 4.58 9.56 16.94
CA SER A 129 4.51 8.39 17.83
C SER A 129 4.32 7.08 17.08
N PHE A 130 3.51 7.06 16.02
CA PHE A 130 3.27 5.88 15.19
C PHE A 130 4.50 5.46 14.36
N LEU A 131 5.28 6.42 13.84
CA LEU A 131 6.52 6.15 13.10
C LEU A 131 7.69 5.74 14.00
N SER A 132 7.65 6.15 15.27
CA SER A 132 8.69 5.82 16.26
C SER A 132 8.66 4.34 16.71
N LEU A 133 7.59 3.60 16.37
CA LEU A 133 7.44 2.18 16.69
C LEU A 133 8.10 1.29 15.64
N THR A 134 8.91 0.33 16.09
CA THR A 134 9.46 -0.73 15.24
C THR A 134 8.33 -1.46 14.52
N PRO A 135 8.39 -1.64 13.18
CA PRO A 135 7.43 -2.44 12.44
C PRO A 135 7.38 -3.88 12.97
N TYR A 136 6.17 -4.44 13.17
CA TYR A 136 5.99 -5.79 13.73
C TYR A 136 6.54 -6.90 12.81
N TYR A 137 6.68 -6.60 11.51
CA TYR A 137 7.35 -7.43 10.51
C TYR A 137 8.36 -6.54 9.75
N GLN A 138 9.49 -7.11 9.35
CA GLN A 138 10.54 -6.41 8.58
C GLN A 138 9.95 -5.79 7.31
N GLY A 139 9.67 -4.49 7.33
CA GLY A 139 8.89 -3.86 6.27
C GLY A 139 8.50 -2.42 6.60
N TYR A 140 7.55 -1.92 5.82
CA TYR A 140 7.17 -0.51 5.80
C TYR A 140 6.10 -0.19 6.85
N ARG A 141 6.02 1.08 7.25
CA ARG A 141 4.86 1.67 7.92
C ARG A 141 4.31 2.76 7.00
N PHE A 142 3.03 2.70 6.70
CA PHE A 142 2.37 3.66 5.82
C PHE A 142 1.49 4.62 6.60
N ILE A 143 1.41 5.85 6.10
CA ILE A 143 0.49 6.85 6.59
C ILE A 143 -0.23 7.43 5.36
N ILE A 144 -1.56 7.37 5.39
CA ILE A 144 -2.41 7.96 4.35
C ILE A 144 -3.10 9.16 4.99
N ILE A 145 -2.76 10.36 4.51
CA ILE A 145 -3.46 11.59 4.87
C ILE A 145 -4.49 11.85 3.77
N ASP A 146 -5.77 11.59 4.06
CA ASP A 146 -6.85 11.83 3.11
C ASP A 146 -7.31 13.30 3.17
N GLU A 147 -7.66 13.88 2.02
CA GLU A 147 -7.97 15.32 1.87
C GLU A 147 -6.91 16.24 2.55
N ALA A 148 -5.63 15.97 2.30
CA ALA A 148 -4.46 16.70 2.81
C ALA A 148 -4.53 18.24 2.62
N SER A 149 -5.27 18.73 1.63
CA SER A 149 -5.58 20.15 1.40
C SER A 149 -6.39 20.81 2.53
N THR A 150 -6.97 20.03 3.44
CA THR A 150 -7.74 20.50 4.61
C THR A 150 -6.89 20.56 5.90
N MET A 151 -5.58 20.31 5.82
CA MET A 151 -4.67 20.55 6.94
C MET A 151 -4.64 22.03 7.32
N THR A 152 -4.63 22.31 8.63
CA THR A 152 -4.27 23.65 9.11
C THR A 152 -2.80 23.93 8.81
N THR A 153 -2.41 25.20 8.74
CA THR A 153 -1.00 25.59 8.58
C THR A 153 -0.11 25.02 9.68
N ALA A 154 -0.61 24.94 10.92
CA ALA A 154 0.07 24.31 12.04
C ALA A 154 0.24 22.79 11.86
N ALA A 155 -0.74 22.09 11.28
CA ALA A 155 -0.63 20.67 10.95
C ALA A 155 0.36 20.42 9.81
N ALA A 156 0.30 21.21 8.73
CA ALA A 156 1.18 21.07 7.58
C ALA A 156 2.66 21.36 7.90
N ASN A 157 2.94 22.29 8.82
CA ASN A 157 4.30 22.62 9.25
C ASN A 157 4.87 21.63 10.29
N ALA A 158 4.05 20.73 10.84
CA ALA A 158 4.44 19.76 11.87
C ALA A 158 4.65 18.34 11.32
N LEU A 159 4.57 18.18 9.99
CA LEU A 159 4.70 16.92 9.25
C LEU A 159 6.15 16.63 8.81
#